data_AF-A0A1G1V9A3-F1
#
_entry.id   AF-A0A1G1V9A3-F1
#
_cell.length_a   1.000
_cell.length_b   1.000
_cell.length_c   1.000
_cell.angle_alpha   90.00
_cell.angle_beta   90.00
_cell.angle_gamma   90.00
#
_symmetry.space_group_name_H-M   'P 1'
#
loop_
_entity.id
_entity.type
_entity.pdbx_description
1 polymer ?
#
loop_
_entity_poly.entity_id
_entity_poly.type
_entity_poly.pdbx_seq_one_letter_code
_entity_poly.pdbx_strand_id
1 'polypeptide(L)'
;MSFFLALLLSPWTWRLVFENALIGIFVVVVSFLFYKKQKWLDGKILLSLLVILLVVQYKTTDKQPLSALGDSQKFVQQQRLHIYPPTFYQVFGHYIWFYPANWFEESKFSIWVNRIQQNFSEVVDPGLYFFANHPRQRVGFDEFEKFPYVFLPFFVFGILKLERRFCWQKGLFVLLPIFLVSFVGHRNQYGPIGLFPFIVVVCATGMNAFVKRFAGRQSLKVLLLVFLSLVFLQVMSYEYS
;
A
#
# COMPACT_ATOMS: atom_id res chain seq x y z
N MET A 1 24.10 3.32 5.03
CA MET A 1 24.11 3.13 3.58
C MET A 1 22.79 2.55 3.07
N SER A 2 22.38 1.34 3.45
CA SER A 2 21.20 0.71 2.84
C SER A 2 19.88 1.47 3.00
N PHE A 3 19.68 2.14 4.14
CA PHE A 3 18.53 3.01 4.35
C PHE A 3 18.49 4.17 3.38
N PHE A 4 19.59 4.92 3.25
CA PHE A 4 19.67 6.05 2.32
C PHE A 4 19.52 5.61 0.87
N LEU A 5 20.02 4.43 0.48
CA LEU A 5 19.80 3.89 -0.85
C LEU A 5 18.31 3.57 -1.10
N ALA A 6 17.64 2.90 -0.15
CA ALA A 6 16.20 2.60 -0.29
C ALA A 6 15.33 3.87 -0.32
N LEU A 7 15.77 4.93 0.36
CA LEU A 7 15.07 6.21 0.41
C LEU A 7 15.33 7.07 -0.83
N LEU A 8 16.59 7.24 -1.24
CA LEU A 8 16.98 8.10 -2.36
C LEU A 8 16.74 7.47 -3.74
N LEU A 9 16.75 6.13 -3.83
CA LEU A 9 16.43 5.41 -5.08
C LEU A 9 14.95 4.99 -5.14
N SER A 10 14.08 5.66 -4.37
CA SER A 10 12.63 5.52 -4.46
C SER A 10 12.06 6.73 -5.20
N PRO A 11 11.45 6.55 -6.37
CA PRO A 11 10.74 7.63 -7.07
C PRO A 11 9.65 8.25 -6.19
N TRP A 12 9.00 7.44 -5.34
CA TRP A 12 8.00 7.94 -4.38
C TRP A 12 8.53 9.04 -3.46
N THR A 13 9.77 8.92 -2.97
CA THR A 13 10.39 9.97 -2.15
C THR A 13 10.44 11.29 -2.90
N TRP A 14 10.91 11.25 -4.15
CA TRP A 14 11.08 12.45 -4.97
C TRP A 14 9.75 13.06 -5.35
N ARG A 15 8.77 12.24 -5.74
CA ARG A 15 7.41 12.70 -6.02
C ARG A 15 6.79 13.40 -4.81
N LEU A 16 6.89 12.82 -3.61
CA LEU A 16 6.39 13.45 -2.39
C LEU A 16 7.07 14.80 -2.13
N VAL A 17 8.39 14.89 -2.32
CA VAL A 17 9.14 16.13 -2.11
C VAL A 17 8.78 17.20 -3.15
N PHE A 18 8.60 16.82 -4.42
CA PHE A 18 8.28 17.75 -5.50
C PHE A 18 6.82 18.23 -5.44
N GLU A 19 5.87 17.35 -5.13
CA GLU A 19 4.46 17.76 -4.99
C GLU A 19 4.21 18.49 -3.67
N ASN A 20 4.84 18.07 -2.56
CA ASN A 20 4.74 18.74 -1.28
C ASN A 20 5.97 18.50 -0.39
N ALA A 21 6.94 19.41 -0.47
CA ALA A 21 8.21 19.32 0.25
C ALA A 21 8.05 19.07 1.77
N LEU A 22 7.03 19.66 2.41
CA LEU A 22 6.79 19.46 3.84
C LEU A 22 6.38 18.02 4.15
N ILE A 23 5.45 17.44 3.37
CA ILE A 23 5.05 16.03 3.51
C ILE A 23 6.24 15.13 3.20
N GLY A 24 6.97 15.39 2.12
CA GLY A 24 8.16 14.62 1.75
C GLY A 24 9.21 14.59 2.86
N ILE A 25 9.61 15.76 3.38
CA ILE A 25 10.56 15.86 4.49
C ILE A 25 10.02 15.14 5.73
N PHE A 26 8.75 15.34 6.07
CA PHE A 26 8.13 14.70 7.23
C PHE A 26 8.20 13.17 7.13
N VAL A 27 7.81 12.60 6.00
CA VAL A 27 7.83 11.15 5.76
C VAL A 27 9.26 10.60 5.81
N VAL A 28 10.25 11.32 5.24
CA VAL A 28 11.68 10.96 5.32
C VAL A 28 12.17 10.94 6.76
N VAL A 29 11.83 11.96 7.55
CA VAL A 29 12.19 12.03 8.97
C VAL A 29 11.54 10.90 9.75
N VAL A 30 10.24 10.65 9.58
CA VAL A 30 9.53 9.54 10.24
C VAL A 30 10.17 8.20 9.87
N SER A 31 10.51 7.98 8.60
CA SER A 31 11.19 6.78 8.12
C SER A 31 12.57 6.60 8.75
N PHE A 32 13.34 7.68 8.89
CA PHE A 32 14.66 7.65 9.51
C PHE A 32 14.59 7.33 11.00
N LEU A 33 13.65 7.96 11.72
CA LEU A 33 13.40 7.69 13.14
C LEU A 33 12.89 6.26 13.35
N PHE A 34 12.03 5.77 12.47
CA PHE A 34 11.54 4.39 12.49
C PHE A 34 12.66 3.37 12.21
N TYR A 35 13.60 3.71 11.32
CA TYR A 35 14.77 2.89 11.01
C TYR A 35 15.80 2.86 12.15
N LYS A 36 16.10 4.01 12.75
CA LYS A 36 17.07 4.12 13.83
C LYS A 36 16.49 3.53 15.11
N LYS A 37 17.10 2.42 15.56
CA LYS A 37 16.82 1.80 16.85
C LYS A 37 17.41 2.63 18.00
N GLN A 38 16.90 3.83 18.23
CA GLN A 38 17.38 4.74 19.27
C GLN A 38 16.65 4.45 20.59
N LYS A 39 17.38 4.12 21.66
CA LYS A 39 16.79 3.85 22.99
C LYS A 39 16.03 5.05 23.59
N TRP A 40 16.35 6.28 23.16
CA TRP A 40 15.77 7.52 23.69
C TRP A 40 14.42 7.90 23.04
N LEU A 41 14.10 7.29 21.89
CA LEU A 41 12.91 7.66 21.13
C LEU A 41 11.82 6.79 21.71
N ASP A 42 11.18 7.35 22.73
CA ASP A 42 10.02 6.74 23.34
C ASP A 42 9.05 6.34 22.25
N GLY A 43 8.54 5.10 22.31
CA GLY A 43 7.57 4.61 21.32
C GLY A 43 6.32 5.51 21.20
N LYS A 44 6.07 6.35 22.21
CA LYS A 44 5.07 7.42 22.20
C LYS A 44 5.33 8.48 21.13
N ILE A 45 6.59 8.87 20.90
CA ILE A 45 6.97 9.87 19.87
C ILE A 45 6.74 9.27 18.48
N LEU A 46 7.16 8.02 18.26
CA LEU A 46 6.88 7.35 16.98
C LEU A 46 5.37 7.18 16.76
N LEU A 47 4.61 6.86 17.80
CA LEU A 47 3.16 6.76 17.71
C LEU A 47 2.51 8.11 17.40
N SER A 48 2.94 9.21 18.02
CA SER A 48 2.39 10.54 17.71
C SER A 48 2.71 10.96 16.28
N LEU A 49 3.92 10.68 15.79
CA LEU A 49 4.28 10.88 14.39
C LEU A 49 3.44 10.03 13.43
N LEU A 50 3.15 8.77 13.79
CA LEU A 50 2.22 7.92 13.03
C LEU A 50 0.82 8.52 12.99
N VAL A 51 0.30 9.01 14.12
CA VAL A 51 -1.02 9.65 14.16
C VAL A 51 -1.06 10.89 13.25
N ILE A 52 -0.04 11.73 13.28
CA ILE A 52 0.07 12.89 12.37
C ILE A 52 0.06 12.40 10.91
N LEU A 53 0.86 11.37 10.60
CA LEU A 53 0.91 10.80 9.25
C LEU A 53 -0.46 10.25 8.79
N LEU A 54 -1.20 9.60 9.68
CA LEU A 54 -2.57 9.12 9.42
C LEU A 54 -3.56 10.26 9.20
N VAL A 55 -3.42 11.38 9.92
CA VAL A 55 -4.22 12.58 9.69
C VAL A 55 -3.93 13.18 8.31
N VAL A 56 -2.65 13.27 7.92
CA VAL A 56 -2.27 13.72 6.57
C VAL A 56 -2.82 12.78 5.50
N GLN A 57 -2.69 11.45 5.69
CA GLN A 57 -3.31 10.46 4.80
C GLN A 57 -4.81 10.69 4.67
N TYR A 58 -5.53 10.81 5.78
CA TYR A 58 -6.98 11.02 5.79
C TYR A 58 -7.39 12.29 5.03
N LYS A 59 -6.64 13.38 5.19
CA LYS A 59 -6.94 14.67 4.55
C LYS A 59 -6.65 14.70 3.06
N THR A 60 -5.69 13.89 2.60
CA THR A 60 -5.26 13.83 1.20
C THR A 60 -5.95 12.72 0.40
N THR A 61 -6.67 11.83 1.08
CA THR A 61 -7.38 10.71 0.46
C THR A 61 -8.78 11.13 0.01
N ASP A 62 -9.13 10.80 -1.22
CA ASP A 62 -10.48 10.97 -1.76
C ASP A 62 -11.43 9.97 -1.10
N LYS A 63 -12.41 10.52 -0.38
CA LYS A 63 -13.35 9.72 0.41
C LYS A 63 -14.33 9.00 -0.50
N GLN A 64 -14.37 7.67 -0.40
CA GLN A 64 -15.33 6.85 -1.13
C GLN A 64 -16.54 6.52 -0.23
N PRO A 65 -17.79 6.75 -0.66
CA PRO A 65 -18.96 6.59 0.21
C PRO A 65 -19.23 5.11 0.51
N LEU A 66 -18.81 4.59 1.66
CA LEU A 66 -18.88 3.17 2.02
C LEU A 66 -20.20 2.41 1.71
N SER A 67 -21.34 3.08 1.78
CA SER A 67 -22.66 2.48 1.59
C SER A 67 -23.29 2.76 0.21
N ALA A 68 -22.64 3.52 -0.67
CA ALA A 68 -23.20 3.89 -1.96
C ALA A 68 -22.30 3.49 -3.13
N LEU A 69 -22.91 2.88 -4.13
CA LEU A 69 -22.27 2.47 -5.37
C LEU A 69 -22.26 3.63 -6.37
N GLY A 70 -21.17 3.76 -7.13
CA GLY A 70 -21.14 4.63 -8.30
C GLY A 70 -21.99 4.04 -9.44
N ASP A 71 -22.32 4.84 -10.44
CA ASP A 71 -23.27 4.41 -11.48
C ASP A 71 -22.77 3.22 -12.31
N SER A 72 -21.47 3.16 -12.60
CA SER A 72 -20.86 1.99 -13.24
C SER A 72 -20.93 0.73 -12.37
N GLN A 73 -20.76 0.88 -11.06
CA GLN A 73 -20.85 -0.25 -10.12
C GLN A 73 -22.28 -0.73 -9.94
N LYS A 74 -23.26 0.18 -9.95
CA LYS A 74 -24.69 -0.17 -9.97
C LYS A 74 -25.03 -0.97 -11.22
N PHE A 75 -24.53 -0.55 -12.38
CA PHE A 75 -24.75 -1.29 -13.63
C PHE A 75 -24.21 -2.73 -13.55
N VAL A 76 -22.97 -2.90 -13.07
CA VAL A 76 -22.40 -4.24 -12.89
C VAL A 76 -23.18 -5.05 -11.85
N GLN A 77 -23.62 -4.43 -10.75
CA GLN A 77 -24.46 -5.09 -9.75
C GLN A 77 -25.79 -5.56 -10.37
N GLN A 78 -26.46 -4.73 -11.16
CA GLN A 78 -27.69 -5.09 -11.87
C GLN A 78 -27.47 -6.29 -12.80
N GLN A 79 -26.37 -6.31 -13.54
CA GLN A 79 -26.01 -7.47 -14.37
C GLN A 79 -25.85 -8.75 -13.54
N ARG A 80 -25.21 -8.68 -12.36
CA ARG A 80 -25.07 -9.84 -11.46
C ARG A 80 -26.42 -10.30 -10.90
N LEU A 81 -27.29 -9.37 -10.52
CA LEU A 81 -28.61 -9.66 -9.98
C LEU A 81 -29.51 -10.42 -10.97
N HIS A 82 -29.31 -10.23 -12.27
CA HIS A 82 -30.01 -10.98 -13.32
C HIS A 82 -29.51 -12.41 -13.51
N ILE A 83 -28.30 -12.72 -13.05
CA ILE A 83 -27.67 -14.04 -13.22
C ILE A 83 -27.98 -14.97 -12.04
N TYR A 84 -28.25 -14.42 -10.85
CA TYR A 84 -28.48 -15.22 -9.66
C TYR A 84 -29.77 -16.06 -9.77
N PRO A 85 -29.68 -17.40 -9.55
CA PRO A 85 -30.84 -18.26 -9.65
C PRO A 85 -31.80 -18.05 -8.48
N PRO A 86 -33.12 -18.09 -8.72
CA PRO A 86 -34.10 -18.15 -7.64
C PRO A 86 -33.93 -19.43 -6.82
N THR A 87 -34.02 -19.32 -5.50
CA THR A 87 -34.18 -20.47 -4.61
C THR A 87 -35.63 -20.58 -4.19
N PHE A 88 -36.12 -21.78 -3.88
CA PHE A 88 -37.47 -21.97 -3.37
C PHE A 88 -37.49 -22.88 -2.15
N TYR A 89 -38.46 -22.64 -1.28
CA TYR A 89 -38.77 -23.50 -0.14
C TYR A 89 -40.23 -23.92 -0.23
N GLN A 90 -40.51 -25.20 0.04
CA GLN A 90 -41.88 -25.71 0.09
C GLN A 90 -42.39 -25.66 1.53
N VAL A 91 -43.50 -24.95 1.75
CA VAL A 91 -44.13 -24.80 3.06
C VAL A 91 -45.62 -25.12 2.92
N PHE A 92 -46.12 -26.10 3.66
CA PHE A 92 -47.52 -26.59 3.59
C PHE A 92 -48.02 -26.88 2.17
N GLY A 93 -47.17 -27.46 1.31
CA GLY A 93 -47.53 -27.78 -0.07
C GLY A 93 -47.43 -26.61 -1.07
N HIS A 94 -47.12 -25.39 -0.61
CA HIS A 94 -46.91 -24.21 -1.47
C HIS A 94 -45.43 -23.91 -1.66
N TYR A 95 -45.06 -23.50 -2.88
CA TYR A 95 -43.70 -23.03 -3.20
C TYR A 95 -43.57 -21.54 -2.94
N ILE A 96 -42.63 -21.17 -2.07
CA ILE A 96 -42.27 -19.77 -1.81
C ILE A 96 -40.89 -19.52 -2.43
N TRP A 97 -40.85 -18.61 -3.39
CA TRP A 97 -39.62 -18.18 -4.06
C TRP A 97 -38.89 -17.13 -3.23
N PHE A 98 -37.59 -17.30 -3.07
CA PHE A 98 -36.71 -16.39 -2.34
C PHE A 98 -35.40 -16.21 -3.09
N TYR A 99 -34.89 -14.97 -3.09
CA TYR A 99 -33.66 -14.59 -3.79
C TYR A 99 -32.59 -14.15 -2.78
N PRO A 100 -32.01 -15.10 -2.00
CA PRO A 100 -31.06 -14.78 -0.93
C PRO A 100 -29.83 -14.04 -1.46
N ALA A 101 -29.33 -14.44 -2.63
CA ALA A 101 -28.18 -13.81 -3.27
C ALA A 101 -28.46 -12.36 -3.65
N ASN A 102 -29.64 -12.07 -4.23
CA ASN A 102 -30.03 -10.70 -4.59
C ASN A 102 -30.18 -9.83 -3.35
N TRP A 103 -30.87 -10.35 -2.33
CA TRP A 103 -31.04 -9.64 -1.05
C TRP A 103 -29.70 -9.33 -0.39
N PHE A 104 -28.76 -10.29 -0.39
CA PHE A 104 -27.43 -10.09 0.17
C PHE A 104 -26.60 -9.11 -0.66
N GLU A 105 -26.56 -9.25 -1.99
CA GLU A 105 -25.82 -8.38 -2.92
C GLU A 105 -26.27 -6.92 -2.82
N GLU A 106 -27.57 -6.66 -2.67
CA GLU A 106 -28.13 -5.32 -2.52
C GLU A 106 -27.98 -4.74 -1.11
N SER A 107 -27.71 -5.59 -0.11
CA SER A 107 -27.62 -5.15 1.27
C SER A 107 -26.49 -4.12 1.47
N LYS A 108 -26.78 -3.06 2.25
CA LYS A 108 -25.77 -2.05 2.61
C LYS A 108 -24.55 -2.67 3.30
N PHE A 109 -24.75 -3.76 4.03
CA PHE A 109 -23.68 -4.50 4.69
C PHE A 109 -22.74 -5.17 3.67
N SER A 110 -23.27 -5.88 2.67
CA SER A 110 -22.46 -6.48 1.61
C SER A 110 -21.68 -5.44 0.82
N ILE A 111 -22.34 -4.33 0.45
CA ILE A 111 -21.69 -3.20 -0.22
C ILE A 111 -20.52 -2.66 0.62
N TRP A 112 -20.74 -2.49 1.93
CA TRP A 112 -19.71 -2.02 2.86
C TRP A 112 -18.52 -2.99 2.96
N VAL A 113 -18.79 -4.28 3.18
CA VAL A 113 -17.76 -5.31 3.27
C VAL A 113 -16.96 -5.43 1.98
N ASN A 114 -17.64 -5.50 0.84
CA ASN A 114 -16.99 -5.59 -0.47
C ASN A 114 -16.10 -4.39 -0.75
N ARG A 115 -16.51 -3.18 -0.33
CA ARG A 115 -15.69 -1.98 -0.50
C ARG A 115 -14.48 -1.95 0.42
N ILE A 116 -14.64 -2.33 1.69
CA ILE A 116 -13.49 -2.47 2.60
C ILE A 116 -12.51 -3.51 2.06
N GLN A 117 -13.01 -4.66 1.62
CA GLN A 117 -12.20 -5.73 1.05
C GLN A 117 -11.46 -5.25 -0.20
N GLN A 118 -12.14 -4.54 -1.11
CA GLN A 118 -11.52 -3.97 -2.29
C GLN A 118 -10.40 -3.01 -1.90
N ASN A 119 -10.68 -2.00 -1.08
CA ASN A 119 -9.68 -1.04 -0.62
C ASN A 119 -8.49 -1.72 0.09
N PHE A 120 -8.77 -2.71 0.94
CA PHE A 120 -7.74 -3.49 1.62
C PHE A 120 -6.85 -4.22 0.62
N SER A 121 -7.46 -4.93 -0.34
CA SER A 121 -6.73 -5.71 -1.34
C SER A 121 -5.84 -4.82 -2.19
N GLU A 122 -6.33 -3.64 -2.57
CA GLU A 122 -5.59 -2.69 -3.38
C GLU A 122 -4.41 -2.07 -2.63
N VAL A 123 -4.54 -1.80 -1.33
CA VAL A 123 -3.47 -1.22 -0.51
C VAL A 123 -2.41 -2.24 -0.17
N VAL A 124 -2.77 -3.51 -0.01
CA VAL A 124 -1.83 -4.58 0.36
C VAL A 124 -1.11 -5.15 -0.85
N ASP A 125 -1.64 -4.95 -2.05
CA ASP A 125 -1.05 -5.45 -3.30
C ASP A 125 0.38 -4.92 -3.51
N PRO A 126 1.42 -5.78 -3.51
CA PRO A 126 2.79 -5.39 -3.84
C PRO A 126 2.90 -4.74 -5.24
N GLY A 127 2.00 -5.11 -6.17
CA GLY A 127 1.87 -4.51 -7.49
C GLY A 127 1.75 -2.99 -7.45
N LEU A 128 0.98 -2.47 -6.49
CA LEU A 128 0.81 -1.03 -6.29
C LEU A 128 2.14 -0.30 -6.04
N TYR A 129 3.10 -0.97 -5.42
CA TYR A 129 4.36 -0.38 -4.96
C TYR A 129 5.53 -0.58 -5.94
N PHE A 130 5.62 -1.75 -6.57
CA PHE A 130 6.79 -2.16 -7.35
C PHE A 130 6.55 -2.30 -8.85
N PHE A 131 5.29 -2.29 -9.31
CA PHE A 131 4.94 -2.60 -10.71
C PHE A 131 3.89 -1.66 -11.29
N ALA A 132 3.72 -0.47 -10.72
CA ALA A 132 2.73 0.49 -11.17
C ALA A 132 3.12 1.04 -12.54
N ASN A 133 2.59 0.44 -13.62
CA ASN A 133 2.64 0.94 -15.00
C ASN A 133 1.91 0.02 -15.99
N HIS A 134 0.83 -0.67 -15.59
CA HIS A 134 -0.03 -1.32 -16.58
C HIS A 134 -1.16 -0.38 -17.01
N PRO A 135 -1.07 0.25 -18.21
CA PRO A 135 -2.04 1.26 -18.69
C PRO A 135 -3.49 0.74 -18.86
N ARG A 136 -3.72 -0.55 -18.60
CA ARG A 136 -5.04 -1.20 -18.70
C ARG A 136 -5.68 -1.52 -17.35
N GLN A 137 -5.02 -1.30 -16.22
CA GLN A 137 -5.55 -1.75 -14.92
C GLN A 137 -6.45 -0.72 -14.23
N ARG A 138 -6.20 0.61 -14.36
CA ARG A 138 -7.07 1.64 -13.77
C ARG A 138 -7.19 2.88 -14.66
N VAL A 139 -8.32 3.01 -15.35
CA VAL A 139 -8.61 4.19 -16.18
C VAL A 139 -8.84 5.42 -15.29
N GLY A 140 -8.12 6.51 -15.56
CA GLY A 140 -8.32 7.81 -14.91
C GLY A 140 -7.41 8.13 -13.72
N PHE A 141 -6.31 7.40 -13.51
CA PHE A 141 -5.31 7.69 -12.49
C PHE A 141 -3.89 7.64 -13.08
N ASP A 142 -3.09 8.68 -12.81
CA ASP A 142 -1.65 8.65 -13.04
C ASP A 142 -0.98 7.81 -11.94
N GLU A 143 -1.09 6.49 -12.07
CA GLU A 143 -0.33 5.56 -11.25
C GLU A 143 1.15 5.63 -11.62
N PHE A 144 2.00 5.67 -10.59
CA PHE A 144 3.45 5.74 -10.75
C PHE A 144 4.13 4.69 -9.87
N GLU A 145 5.36 4.31 -10.21
CA GLU A 145 6.14 3.29 -9.55
C GLU A 145 6.75 3.85 -8.25
N LYS A 146 6.34 3.32 -7.09
CA LYS A 146 6.81 3.88 -5.81
C LYS A 146 8.24 3.46 -5.50
N PHE A 147 8.58 2.23 -5.84
CA PHE A 147 9.90 1.65 -5.70
C PHE A 147 10.26 0.90 -6.97
N PRO A 148 11.50 1.01 -7.46
CA PRO A 148 11.94 0.21 -8.60
C PRO A 148 11.73 -1.27 -8.33
N TYR A 149 11.19 -2.03 -9.30
CA TYR A 149 10.90 -3.47 -9.16
C TYR A 149 12.07 -4.30 -8.60
N VAL A 150 13.32 -3.90 -8.83
CA VAL A 150 14.53 -4.54 -8.26
C VAL A 150 14.57 -4.50 -6.73
N PHE A 151 13.82 -3.61 -6.08
CA PHE A 151 13.67 -3.59 -4.63
C PHE A 151 12.74 -4.68 -4.10
N LEU A 152 11.92 -5.35 -4.94
CA LEU A 152 10.98 -6.37 -4.49
C LEU A 152 11.68 -7.56 -3.79
N PRO A 153 12.77 -8.16 -4.31
CA PRO A 153 13.52 -9.18 -3.58
C PRO A 153 14.03 -8.70 -2.21
N PHE A 154 14.48 -7.44 -2.12
CA PHE A 154 14.91 -6.87 -0.83
C PHE A 154 13.73 -6.65 0.11
N PHE A 155 12.57 -6.25 -0.40
CA PHE A 155 11.35 -6.12 0.39
C PHE A 155 10.96 -7.48 0.99
N VAL A 156 10.85 -8.53 0.17
CA VAL A 156 10.53 -9.90 0.63
C VAL A 156 11.54 -10.39 1.65
N PHE A 157 12.84 -10.24 1.38
CA PHE A 157 13.88 -10.65 2.33
C PHE A 157 13.85 -9.83 3.62
N GLY A 158 13.47 -8.55 3.53
CA GLY A 158 13.28 -7.65 4.65
C GLY A 158 12.18 -8.11 5.60
N ILE A 159 11.00 -8.49 5.05
CA ILE A 159 9.87 -9.02 5.83
C ILE A 159 10.32 -10.26 6.62
N LEU A 160 10.94 -11.23 5.95
CA LEU A 160 11.42 -12.47 6.59
C LEU A 160 12.46 -12.23 7.70
N LYS A 161 13.22 -11.12 7.63
CA LYS A 161 14.19 -10.75 8.66
C LYS A 161 13.61 -9.87 9.77
N LEU A 162 12.42 -9.32 9.57
CA LEU A 162 11.74 -8.46 10.53
C LEU A 162 11.23 -9.24 11.75
N GLU A 163 10.89 -10.53 11.57
CA GLU A 163 10.26 -11.41 12.57
C GLU A 163 11.00 -11.46 13.91
N ARG A 164 12.34 -11.43 13.91
CA ARG A 164 13.13 -11.52 15.16
C ARG A 164 13.14 -10.23 16.00
N ARG A 165 12.57 -9.13 15.49
CA ARG A 165 12.63 -7.79 16.11
C ARG A 165 11.33 -7.00 15.95
N PHE A 166 10.23 -7.69 15.70
CA PHE A 166 8.92 -7.07 15.53
C PHE A 166 8.28 -6.83 16.90
N CYS A 167 8.17 -5.56 17.29
CA CYS A 167 7.40 -5.17 18.47
C CYS A 167 6.02 -4.67 18.01
N TRP A 168 5.02 -4.72 18.90
CA TRP A 168 3.65 -4.25 18.65
C TRP A 168 3.60 -2.88 17.94
N GLN A 169 4.48 -1.95 18.34
CA GLN A 169 4.57 -0.62 17.74
C GLN A 169 4.85 -0.68 16.22
N LYS A 170 5.74 -1.55 15.75
CA LYS A 170 6.00 -1.73 14.31
C LYS A 170 4.80 -2.34 13.59
N GLY A 171 4.05 -3.20 14.28
CA GLY A 171 2.76 -3.70 13.80
C GLY A 171 1.77 -2.57 13.54
N LEU A 172 1.68 -1.59 14.45
CA LEU A 172 0.79 -0.44 14.27
C LEU A 172 1.13 0.41 13.05
N PHE A 173 2.42 0.57 12.72
CA PHE A 173 2.87 1.29 11.50
C PHE A 173 2.44 0.62 10.20
N VAL A 174 2.02 -0.65 10.24
CA VAL A 174 1.47 -1.38 9.09
C VAL A 174 -0.05 -1.41 9.16
N LEU A 175 -0.57 -1.85 10.31
CA LEU A 175 -1.98 -2.14 10.48
C LEU A 175 -2.84 -0.87 10.47
N LEU A 176 -2.40 0.23 11.10
CA LEU A 176 -3.23 1.45 11.18
C LEU A 176 -3.37 2.15 9.82
N PRO A 177 -2.30 2.33 9.01
CA PRO A 177 -2.47 2.84 7.65
C PRO A 177 -3.37 1.95 6.79
N ILE A 178 -3.18 0.63 6.81
CA ILE A 178 -4.03 -0.30 6.04
C ILE A 178 -5.48 -0.15 6.49
N PHE A 179 -5.73 -0.15 7.80
CA PHE A 179 -7.06 0.00 8.36
C PHE A 179 -7.71 1.32 7.91
N LEU A 180 -7.00 2.45 8.05
CA LEU A 180 -7.52 3.76 7.66
C LEU A 180 -7.89 3.79 6.17
N VAL A 181 -6.99 3.35 5.30
CA VAL A 181 -7.19 3.40 3.85
C VAL A 181 -8.28 2.41 3.41
N SER A 182 -8.42 1.26 4.10
CA SER A 182 -9.49 0.30 3.84
C SER A 182 -10.88 0.92 4.06
N PHE A 183 -11.04 1.77 5.08
CA PHE A 183 -12.31 2.40 5.44
C PHE A 183 -12.58 3.72 4.73
N VAL A 184 -11.55 4.49 4.38
CA VAL A 184 -11.70 5.82 3.79
C VAL A 184 -11.74 5.75 2.26
N GLY A 185 -10.96 4.84 1.68
CA GLY A 185 -10.67 4.78 0.25
C GLY A 185 -9.16 4.78 0.01
N HIS A 186 -8.74 4.28 -1.14
CA HIS A 186 -7.33 4.16 -1.54
C HIS A 186 -6.85 5.27 -2.49
N ARG A 187 -7.77 6.12 -2.96
CA ARG A 187 -7.50 7.14 -3.97
C ARG A 187 -6.81 8.34 -3.33
N ASN A 188 -5.56 8.58 -3.74
CA ASN A 188 -4.75 9.72 -3.30
C ASN A 188 -3.63 9.91 -4.33
N GLN A 189 -3.36 11.15 -4.73
CA GLN A 189 -2.22 11.50 -5.59
C GLN A 189 -0.86 11.04 -5.01
N TYR A 190 -0.75 11.03 -3.68
CA TYR A 190 0.47 10.62 -2.98
C TYR A 190 0.56 9.11 -2.72
N GLY A 191 -0.47 8.33 -3.05
CA GLY A 191 -0.60 6.94 -2.63
C GLY A 191 -0.79 6.76 -1.11
N PRO A 192 -0.61 5.55 -0.58
CA PRO A 192 -0.78 5.25 0.85
C PRO A 192 0.47 5.66 1.65
N ILE A 193 0.72 6.97 1.76
CA ILE A 193 1.88 7.56 2.48
C ILE A 193 2.06 7.04 3.91
N GLY A 194 0.98 6.61 4.57
CA GLY A 194 1.06 5.98 5.88
C GLY A 194 1.95 4.72 5.93
N LEU A 195 2.05 3.99 4.81
CA LEU A 195 2.87 2.78 4.67
C LEU A 195 4.31 3.05 4.23
N PHE A 196 4.61 4.27 3.78
CA PHE A 196 5.93 4.62 3.29
C PHE A 196 7.06 4.29 4.29
N PRO A 197 6.99 4.71 5.57
CA PRO A 197 8.07 4.45 6.53
C PRO A 197 8.34 2.96 6.72
N PHE A 198 7.29 2.15 6.70
CA PHE A 198 7.42 0.70 6.82
C PHE A 198 8.13 0.12 5.60
N ILE A 199 7.67 0.43 4.39
CA ILE A 199 8.21 -0.16 3.15
C ILE A 199 9.69 0.20 2.98
N VAL A 200 10.06 1.48 3.17
CA VAL A 200 11.47 1.91 3.09
C VAL A 200 12.33 1.14 4.09
N VAL A 201 11.88 1.00 5.34
CA VAL A 201 12.64 0.29 6.38
C VAL A 201 12.78 -1.19 6.11
N VAL A 202 11.73 -1.83 5.56
CA VAL A 202 11.77 -3.23 5.16
C VAL A 202 12.75 -3.44 4.01
N CYS A 203 12.65 -2.63 2.94
CA CYS A 203 13.60 -2.65 1.82
C CYS A 203 15.05 -2.44 2.29
N ALA A 204 15.28 -1.44 3.15
CA ALA A 204 16.60 -1.17 3.71
C ALA A 204 17.15 -2.34 4.54
N THR A 205 16.29 -2.97 5.35
CA THR A 205 16.64 -4.12 6.19
C THR A 205 16.99 -5.33 5.33
N GLY A 206 16.19 -5.63 4.32
CA GLY A 206 16.43 -6.74 3.40
C GLY A 206 17.68 -6.54 2.56
N MET A 207 17.90 -5.33 2.03
CA MET A 207 19.13 -5.02 1.30
C MET A 207 20.37 -5.13 2.19
N ASN A 208 20.32 -4.66 3.43
CA ASN A 208 21.43 -4.81 4.36
C ASN A 208 21.72 -6.29 4.67
N ALA A 209 20.67 -7.09 4.87
CA ALA A 209 20.80 -8.52 5.09
C ALA A 209 21.32 -9.27 3.85
N PHE A 210 20.88 -8.89 2.65
CA PHE A 210 21.35 -9.43 1.38
C PHE A 210 22.84 -9.12 1.16
N VAL A 211 23.24 -7.85 1.32
CA VAL A 211 24.64 -7.43 1.18
C VAL A 211 25.55 -8.17 2.16
N LYS A 212 25.12 -8.33 3.42
CA LYS A 212 25.88 -9.09 4.42
C LYS A 212 26.04 -10.57 4.06
N ARG A 213 25.04 -11.17 3.42
CA ARG A 213 25.03 -12.60 3.09
C ARG A 213 25.75 -12.93 1.79
N PHE A 214 25.62 -12.07 0.77
CA PHE A 214 26.06 -12.39 -0.59
C PHE A 214 27.13 -11.44 -1.14
N ALA A 215 27.16 -10.18 -0.69
CA ALA A 215 28.10 -9.17 -1.18
C ALA A 215 29.18 -8.85 -0.13
N GLY A 216 29.86 -9.89 0.37
CA GLY A 216 30.99 -9.73 1.29
C GLY A 216 32.18 -8.97 0.66
N ARG A 217 32.33 -9.07 -0.67
CA ARG A 217 33.38 -8.39 -1.45
C ARG A 217 32.98 -6.96 -1.81
N GLN A 218 33.91 -6.02 -1.67
CA GLN A 218 33.68 -4.60 -1.97
C GLN A 218 33.22 -4.38 -3.43
N SER A 219 33.77 -5.13 -4.39
CA SER A 219 33.41 -5.07 -5.81
C SER A 219 31.92 -5.38 -6.07
N LEU A 220 31.35 -6.39 -5.39
CA LEU A 220 29.93 -6.73 -5.53
C LEU A 220 29.00 -5.64 -4.98
N LYS A 221 29.43 -4.92 -3.93
CA LYS A 221 28.66 -3.78 -3.40
C LYS A 221 28.62 -2.62 -4.39
N VAL A 222 29.74 -2.34 -5.05
CA VAL A 222 29.82 -1.30 -6.08
C VAL A 222 28.97 -1.69 -7.28
N LEU A 223 29.08 -2.93 -7.77
CA LEU A 223 28.26 -3.43 -8.88
C LEU A 223 26.76 -3.36 -8.56
N LEU A 224 26.36 -3.74 -7.34
CA LEU A 224 24.96 -3.62 -6.90
C LEU A 224 24.50 -2.16 -6.88
N LEU A 225 25.33 -1.24 -6.39
CA LEU A 225 25.01 0.18 -6.36
C LEU A 225 24.83 0.74 -7.77
N VAL A 226 25.75 0.44 -8.69
CA VAL A 226 25.66 0.86 -10.09
C VAL A 226 24.39 0.29 -10.73
N PHE A 227 24.10 -0.99 -10.54
CA PHE A 227 22.90 -1.64 -11.06
C PHE A 227 21.62 -0.96 -10.54
N LEU A 228 21.52 -0.72 -9.23
CA LEU A 228 20.36 -0.05 -8.64
C LEU A 228 20.18 1.38 -9.14
N SER A 229 21.28 2.12 -9.30
CA SER A 229 21.25 3.47 -9.86
C SER A 229 20.79 3.49 -11.31
N LEU A 230 21.25 2.55 -12.15
CA LEU A 230 20.83 2.45 -13.54
C LEU A 230 19.33 2.13 -13.66
N VAL A 231 18.83 1.18 -12.85
CA VAL A 231 17.41 0.84 -12.82
C VAL A 231 16.57 2.01 -12.31
N PHE A 232 17.03 2.73 -11.29
CA PHE A 232 16.37 3.94 -10.83
C PHE A 232 16.28 5.00 -11.94
N LEU A 233 17.38 5.27 -12.66
CA LEU A 233 17.37 6.20 -13.78
C LEU A 233 16.42 5.76 -14.89
N GLN A 234 16.36 4.45 -15.18
CA GLN A 234 15.41 3.89 -16.13
C GLN A 234 13.96 4.16 -15.69
N VAL A 235 13.60 3.86 -14.44
CA VAL A 235 12.24 4.10 -13.92
C VAL A 235 11.89 5.58 -13.97
N MET A 236 12.79 6.45 -13.49
CA MET A 236 12.59 7.91 -13.55
C MET A 236 12.44 8.41 -14.99
N SER A 237 13.12 7.82 -15.97
CA SER A 237 12.99 8.22 -17.37
C SER A 237 11.60 7.92 -17.95
N TYR A 238 10.91 6.88 -17.47
CA TYR A 238 9.54 6.57 -17.89
C TYR A 238 8.48 7.41 -17.18
N GLU A 239 8.72 7.77 -15.92
CA GLU A 239 7.75 8.56 -15.13
C GLU A 239 7.69 10.03 -15.54
N TYR A 240 8.80 10.57 -16.08
CA TYR A 240 8.94 11.99 -16.41
C TYR A 240 9.08 12.26 -17.92
N SER A 241 8.82 11.26 -18.77
CA SER A 241 8.71 11.39 -20.23
C SER A 241 7.28 11.64 -20.67
#